data_AF-A0A948N997-F1
#
_entry.id   AF-A0A948N997-F1
#
_cell.length_a   1.000
_cell.length_b   1.000
_cell.length_c   1.000
_cell.angle_alpha   90.00
_cell.angle_beta   90.00
_cell.angle_gamma   90.00
#
_symmetry.space_group_name_H-M   'P 1'
#
loop_
_entity.id
_entity.type
_entity.pdbx_description
1 polymer ?
#
loop_
_entity_poly.entity_id
_entity_poly.type
_entity_poly.pdbx_seq_one_letter_code
_entity_poly.pdbx_strand_id
1 'polypeptide(L)'
;MSKSLIGKLDVLSVFIAWALLIVFFLALGYGKLFSAPEDGATHLLYIFCAFAGAVVIHIVLAFFNRCPHCNKCLTVQGFKTPHPASSGDWSKVVWRWFSGSIVCIHCGQRVNTNGL
;
A
#
# COMPACT_ATOMS: atom_id res chain seq x y z
N MET A 1 20.79 -3.87 2.36
CA MET A 1 19.68 -2.89 2.49
C MET A 1 19.22 -2.91 3.94
N SER A 2 19.10 -1.76 4.62
CA SER A 2 18.57 -1.78 5.99
C SER A 2 17.11 -2.26 5.96
N LYS A 3 16.67 -3.02 6.97
CA LYS A 3 15.26 -3.46 7.04
C LYS A 3 14.33 -2.23 6.93
N SER A 4 14.74 -1.10 7.52
CA SER A 4 13.95 0.14 7.48
C SER A 4 13.76 0.75 6.12
N LEU A 5 14.71 0.55 5.21
CA LEU A 5 14.50 0.94 3.83
C LEU A 5 13.41 0.09 3.17
N ILE A 6 13.37 -1.22 3.44
CA ILE A 6 12.35 -2.13 2.87
C ILE A 6 10.95 -1.71 3.31
N GLY A 7 10.74 -1.50 4.60
CA GLY A 7 9.42 -1.13 5.10
C GLY A 7 8.93 0.23 4.58
N LYS A 8 9.84 1.19 4.41
CA LYS A 8 9.52 2.49 3.78
C LYS A 8 9.15 2.35 2.31
N LEU A 9 9.90 1.54 1.55
CA LEU A 9 9.61 1.27 0.13
C LEU A 9 8.29 0.51 -0.04
N ASP A 10 7.99 -0.42 0.86
CA ASP A 10 6.73 -1.15 0.89
C ASP A 10 5.54 -0.19 1.01
N VAL A 11 5.55 0.64 2.05
CA VAL A 11 4.49 1.63 2.29
C VAL A 11 4.42 2.67 1.17
N LEU A 12 5.56 3.09 0.61
CA LEU A 12 5.58 4.01 -0.53
C LEU A 12 4.92 3.39 -1.77
N SER A 13 5.15 2.10 -2.04
CA SER A 13 4.51 1.42 -3.16
C SER A 13 2.98 1.37 -3.02
N VAL A 14 2.47 1.23 -1.79
CA VAL A 14 1.02 1.33 -1.50
C VAL A 14 0.50 2.74 -1.79
N PHE A 15 1.19 3.78 -1.32
CA PHE A 15 0.78 5.18 -1.60
C PHE A 15 0.77 5.48 -3.10
N ILE A 16 1.78 5.00 -3.85
CA ILE A 16 1.84 5.13 -5.31
C ILE A 16 0.66 4.39 -5.95
N ALA A 17 0.35 3.17 -5.51
CA ALA A 17 -0.79 2.42 -6.04
C ALA A 17 -2.12 3.16 -5.80
N TRP A 18 -2.34 3.71 -4.60
CA TRP A 18 -3.54 4.52 -4.32
C TRP A 18 -3.61 5.78 -5.19
N ALA A 19 -2.51 6.50 -5.33
CA ALA A 19 -2.45 7.70 -6.17
C ALA A 19 -2.75 7.37 -7.65
N LEU A 20 -2.15 6.30 -8.19
CA LEU A 20 -2.39 5.86 -9.56
C LEU A 20 -3.84 5.41 -9.77
N LEU A 21 -4.45 4.74 -8.79
CA LEU A 21 -5.84 4.35 -8.87
C LEU A 21 -6.78 5.56 -8.88
N ILE A 22 -6.50 6.58 -8.07
CA ILE A 22 -7.24 7.85 -8.08
C ILE A 22 -7.10 8.53 -9.46
N VAL A 23 -5.88 8.65 -9.97
CA VAL A 23 -5.60 9.26 -11.28
C VAL A 23 -6.30 8.49 -12.40
N PHE A 24 -6.33 7.15 -12.34
CA PHE A 24 -7.03 6.31 -13.30
C PHE A 24 -8.53 6.64 -13.35
N PHE A 25 -9.20 6.72 -12.18
CA PHE A 25 -10.63 7.03 -12.15
C PHE A 25 -10.94 8.47 -12.55
N LEU A 26 -10.06 9.42 -12.23
CA LEU A 26 -10.20 10.81 -12.70
C LEU A 26 -10.07 10.89 -14.23
N ALA A 27 -9.07 10.22 -14.81
CA ALA A 27 -8.88 10.18 -16.26
C ALA A 27 -10.05 9.47 -16.97
N LEU A 28 -10.55 8.36 -16.38
CA LEU A 28 -11.70 7.63 -16.92
C LEU A 28 -12.98 8.47 -16.87
N GLY A 29 -13.23 9.18 -15.76
CA GLY A 29 -14.35 10.11 -15.63
C GLY A 29 -14.24 11.28 -16.59
N TYR A 30 -13.05 11.85 -16.75
CA TYR A 30 -12.78 12.93 -17.71
C TYR A 30 -13.06 12.46 -19.14
N GLY A 31 -12.49 11.33 -19.55
CA GLY A 31 -12.69 10.79 -20.89
C GLY A 31 -14.17 10.49 -21.18
N LYS A 32 -14.91 9.97 -20.19
CA LYS A 32 -16.34 9.69 -20.36
C LYS A 32 -17.19 10.95 -20.60
N LEU A 33 -16.80 12.08 -20.03
CA LEU A 33 -17.57 13.33 -20.06
C LEU A 33 -17.14 14.30 -21.17
N PHE A 34 -15.86 14.29 -21.54
CA PHE A 34 -15.25 15.36 -22.34
C PHE A 34 -14.50 14.89 -23.59
N SER A 35 -14.17 13.60 -23.73
CA SER A 35 -13.44 13.12 -24.91
C SER A 35 -14.34 12.88 -26.12
N ALA A 36 -13.76 13.10 -27.31
CA ALA A 36 -14.42 12.78 -28.56
C ALA A 36 -14.48 11.25 -28.76
N PRO A 37 -15.46 10.71 -29.50
CA PRO A 37 -15.59 9.26 -29.73
C PRO A 37 -14.35 8.58 -30.34
N GLU A 38 -13.57 9.34 -31.10
CA GLU A 38 -12.33 8.91 -31.76
C GLU A 38 -11.09 8.94 -30.86
N ASP A 39 -11.18 9.52 -29.65
CA ASP A 39 -10.04 9.64 -28.75
C ASP A 39 -9.61 8.27 -28.20
N GLY A 40 -8.31 7.98 -28.28
CA GLY A 40 -7.74 6.75 -27.78
C GLY A 40 -7.63 6.69 -26.25
N ALA A 41 -7.90 5.51 -25.68
CA ALA A 41 -7.80 5.24 -24.24
C ALA A 41 -6.40 4.73 -23.80
N THR A 42 -5.37 4.83 -24.63
CA THR A 42 -4.03 4.25 -24.37
C THR A 42 -3.40 4.77 -23.06
N HIS A 43 -3.67 6.01 -22.69
CA HIS A 43 -3.20 6.59 -21.43
C HIS A 43 -3.78 5.86 -20.20
N LEU A 44 -5.04 5.40 -20.25
CA LEU A 44 -5.66 4.61 -19.17
C LEU A 44 -4.93 3.27 -19.00
N LEU A 45 -4.55 2.63 -20.11
CA LEU A 45 -3.76 1.40 -20.07
C LEU A 45 -2.40 1.63 -19.40
N TYR A 46 -1.70 2.71 -19.74
CA TYR A 46 -0.41 3.02 -19.11
C TYR A 46 -0.53 3.29 -17.61
N ILE A 47 -1.55 4.04 -17.18
CA ILE A 47 -1.81 4.30 -15.76
C ILE A 47 -2.12 2.98 -15.04
N PHE A 48 -2.95 2.12 -15.64
CA PHE A 48 -3.31 0.84 -15.04
C PHE A 48 -2.10 -0.12 -14.95
N CYS A 49 -1.26 -0.17 -15.98
CA CYS A 49 -0.02 -0.94 -15.95
C CYS A 49 0.94 -0.44 -14.86
N ALA A 50 1.07 0.88 -14.68
CA ALA A 50 1.86 1.46 -13.59
C ALA A 50 1.29 1.08 -12.22
N PHE A 51 -0.04 1.11 -12.06
CA PHE A 51 -0.73 0.66 -10.84
C PHE A 51 -0.42 -0.82 -10.55
N ALA A 52 -0.56 -1.69 -11.55
CA ALA A 52 -0.24 -3.10 -11.41
C ALA A 52 1.23 -3.32 -11.01
N GLY A 53 2.16 -2.56 -11.60
CA GLY A 53 3.57 -2.56 -11.21
C GLY A 53 3.79 -2.19 -9.74
N ALA A 54 3.14 -1.14 -9.25
CA ALA A 54 3.21 -0.73 -7.84
C ALA A 54 2.64 -1.81 -6.90
N VAL A 55 1.55 -2.47 -7.28
CA VAL A 55 0.98 -3.60 -6.52
C VAL A 55 1.94 -4.79 -6.47
N VAL A 56 2.58 -5.14 -7.58
CA VAL A 56 3.59 -6.22 -7.60
C VAL A 56 4.76 -5.89 -6.68
N ILE A 57 5.25 -4.65 -6.72
CA ILE A 57 6.30 -4.17 -5.80
C ILE A 57 5.85 -4.31 -4.34
N HIS A 58 4.63 -3.88 -4.00
CA HIS A 58 4.06 -4.04 -2.65
C HIS A 58 4.04 -5.51 -2.23
N ILE A 59 3.52 -6.41 -3.07
CA ILE A 59 3.45 -7.85 -2.77
C ILE A 59 4.84 -8.39 -2.40
N VAL A 60 5.86 -8.06 -3.20
CA VAL A 60 7.23 -8.52 -2.95
C VAL A 60 7.79 -7.93 -1.65
N LEU A 61 7.68 -6.62 -1.44
CA LEU A 61 8.25 -5.95 -0.27
C LEU A 61 7.54 -6.32 1.03
N ALA A 62 6.22 -6.54 0.99
CA ALA A 62 5.42 -6.94 2.13
C ALA A 62 5.88 -8.29 2.73
N PHE A 63 6.42 -9.21 1.92
CA PHE A 63 6.99 -10.46 2.42
C PHE A 63 8.20 -10.25 3.33
N PHE A 64 8.91 -9.14 3.19
CA PHE A 64 10.07 -8.78 4.02
C PHE A 64 9.70 -7.81 5.14
N ASN A 65 8.59 -7.07 5.01
CA ASN A 65 8.08 -6.15 6.01
C ASN A 65 7.26 -6.87 7.11
N ARG A 66 7.94 -7.62 7.99
CA ARG A 66 7.31 -8.50 8.98
C ARG A 66 7.43 -7.99 10.42
N CYS A 67 6.42 -8.31 11.22
CA CYS A 67 6.43 -8.07 12.65
C CYS A 67 7.47 -8.95 13.34
N PRO A 68 8.37 -8.41 14.19
CA PRO A 68 9.37 -9.21 14.89
C PRO A 68 8.78 -10.13 15.97
N HIS A 69 7.54 -9.89 16.41
CA HIS A 69 6.90 -10.67 17.47
C HIS A 69 6.06 -11.85 16.96
N CYS A 70 5.42 -11.72 15.79
CA CYS A 70 4.55 -12.76 15.24
C CYS A 70 4.92 -13.20 13.82
N ASN A 71 5.96 -12.61 13.24
CA ASN A 71 6.49 -12.90 11.90
C ASN A 71 5.47 -12.77 10.74
N LYS A 72 4.33 -12.12 10.97
CA LYS A 72 3.35 -11.80 9.92
C LYS A 72 3.65 -10.45 9.28
N CYS A 73 3.28 -10.31 8.01
CA CYS A 73 3.44 -9.07 7.25
C CYS A 73 2.68 -7.93 7.94
N LEU A 74 3.27 -6.74 8.02
CA LEU A 74 2.69 -5.60 8.75
C LEU A 74 1.65 -4.85 7.92
N THR A 75 1.81 -4.86 6.60
CA THR A 75 1.05 -4.10 5.61
C THR A 75 0.04 -4.94 4.83
N VAL A 76 -0.12 -6.23 5.18
CA VAL A 76 -1.09 -7.13 4.53
C VAL A 76 -2.07 -7.65 5.56
N GLN A 77 -3.36 -7.48 5.28
CA GLN A 77 -4.44 -8.07 6.05
C GLN A 77 -5.05 -9.23 5.26
N GLY A 78 -5.12 -10.41 5.87
CA GLY A 78 -5.92 -11.52 5.36
C GLY A 78 -7.40 -11.39 5.74
N PHE A 79 -8.08 -12.51 5.95
CA PHE A 79 -9.51 -12.52 6.31
C PHE A 79 -9.78 -12.33 7.81
N LYS A 80 -8.74 -12.29 8.65
CA LYS A 80 -8.90 -12.12 10.10
C LYS A 80 -9.10 -10.66 10.45
N THR A 81 -9.99 -10.39 11.40
CA THR A 81 -10.15 -9.05 11.97
C THR A 81 -8.85 -8.59 12.63
N PRO A 82 -8.52 -7.28 12.55
CA PRO A 82 -7.37 -6.74 13.26
C PRO A 82 -7.48 -6.96 14.77
N HIS A 83 -6.33 -7.14 15.41
CA HIS A 83 -6.24 -7.30 16.86
C HIS A 83 -6.88 -6.07 17.55
N PRO A 84 -7.68 -6.23 18.63
CA PRO A 84 -8.39 -5.11 19.26
C PRO A 84 -7.48 -3.97 19.76
N ALA A 85 -6.26 -4.31 20.17
CA ALA A 85 -5.25 -3.32 20.59
C ALA A 85 -4.58 -2.56 19.42
N SER A 86 -4.76 -3.02 18.17
CA SER A 86 -4.26 -2.31 17.00
C SER A 86 -5.09 -1.06 16.73
N SER A 87 -4.54 -0.13 15.94
CA SER A 87 -5.25 1.11 15.62
C SER A 87 -6.32 0.95 14.52
N GLY A 88 -6.49 -0.26 13.99
CA GLY A 88 -7.43 -0.63 12.93
C GLY A 88 -6.78 -1.58 11.92
N ASP A 89 -7.15 -1.48 10.65
CA ASP A 89 -6.66 -2.34 9.57
C ASP A 89 -5.24 -2.00 9.06
N TRP A 90 -4.80 -2.77 8.07
CA TRP A 90 -3.52 -2.58 7.40
C TRP A 90 -3.35 -1.19 6.76
N SER A 91 -4.42 -0.55 6.30
CA SER A 91 -4.33 0.78 5.68
C SER A 91 -3.89 1.82 6.73
N LYS A 92 -4.34 1.67 7.98
CA LYS A 92 -3.88 2.53 9.07
C LYS A 92 -2.42 2.28 9.45
N VAL A 93 -1.92 1.05 9.28
CA VAL A 93 -0.49 0.75 9.43
C VAL A 93 0.32 1.51 8.37
N VAL A 94 -0.11 1.47 7.10
CA VAL A 94 0.52 2.21 5.99
C VAL A 94 0.55 3.70 6.30
N TRP A 95 -0.58 4.31 6.69
CA TRP A 95 -0.66 5.72 7.05
C TRP A 95 0.24 6.12 8.23
N ARG A 96 0.37 5.26 9.23
CA ARG A 96 1.17 5.54 10.44
C ARG A 96 2.62 5.15 10.32
N TRP A 97 3.06 4.56 9.22
CA TRP A 97 4.41 4.01 9.08
C TRP A 97 5.51 5.03 9.43
N PHE A 98 5.36 6.26 8.93
CA PHE A 98 6.32 7.34 9.13
C PHE A 98 6.22 8.03 10.50
N SER A 99 5.31 7.60 11.39
CA SER A 99 5.25 8.10 12.77
C SER A 99 6.36 7.53 13.68
N GLY A 100 7.15 6.57 13.18
CA GLY A 100 8.21 5.89 13.94
C GLY A 100 7.73 4.71 14.78
N SER A 101 6.42 4.52 14.96
CA SER A 101 5.88 3.29 15.58
C SER A 101 4.47 2.94 15.12
N ILE A 102 4.18 1.65 15.02
CA ILE A 102 2.84 1.13 14.71
C ILE A 102 2.47 0.05 15.73
N VAL A 103 1.20 -0.35 15.75
CA VAL A 103 0.75 -1.54 16.48
C VAL A 103 0.39 -2.61 15.47
N CYS A 104 0.96 -3.81 15.61
CA CYS A 104 0.73 -4.91 14.68
C CYS A 104 -0.75 -5.32 14.69
N ILE A 105 -1.37 -5.34 13.51
CA ILE A 105 -2.77 -5.77 13.31
C ILE A 105 -2.99 -7.25 13.65
N HIS A 106 -1.93 -8.05 13.82
CA HIS A 106 -2.04 -9.48 14.05
C HIS A 106 -1.88 -9.89 15.52
N CYS A 107 -0.96 -9.26 16.25
CA CYS A 107 -0.63 -9.64 17.64
C CYS A 107 -0.76 -8.50 18.65
N GLY A 108 -1.11 -7.28 18.22
CA GLY A 108 -1.27 -6.13 19.11
C GLY A 108 0.03 -5.57 19.70
N GLN A 109 1.19 -6.12 19.33
CA GLN A 109 2.48 -5.61 19.81
C GLN A 109 2.88 -4.32 19.09
N ARG A 110 3.49 -3.39 19.84
CA ARG A 110 4.06 -2.17 19.26
C ARG A 110 5.36 -2.50 18.54
N VAL A 111 5.52 -1.89 17.37
CA VAL A 111 6.61 -2.16 16.44
C VAL A 111 7.27 -0.83 16.08
N ASN A 112 8.60 -0.72 16.29
CA ASN A 112 9.39 0.45 15.92
C ASN A 112 9.74 0.41 14.42
N THR A 113 9.16 1.31 13.62
CA THR A 113 9.34 1.33 12.16
C THR A 113 10.63 2.00 11.69
N ASN A 114 11.41 2.60 12.61
CA ASN A 114 12.75 3.13 12.31
C ASN A 114 13.85 2.07 12.50
N GLY A 115 13.61 1.07 13.35
CA GLY A 115 14.53 -0.05 13.60
C GLY A 115 14.21 -1.32 12.79
N LEU A 116 13.02 -1.35 12.19
CA LEU A 116 12.57 -2.33 11.21
C LEU A 116 12.59 -1.74 9.84
#